data_AF-A0A7V9G2C9-F1
#
_entry.id   AF-A0A7V9G2C9-F1
#
_cell.length_a   1.000
_cell.length_b   1.000
_cell.length_c   1.000
_cell.angle_alpha   90.00
_cell.angle_beta   90.00
_cell.angle_gamma   90.00
#
_symmetry.space_group_name_H-M   'P 1'
#
loop_
_entity.id
_entity.type
_entity.pdbx_description
1 polymer ?
#
loop_
_entity_poly.entity_id
_entity_poly.type
_entity_poly.pdbx_seq_one_letter_code
_entity_poly.pdbx_strand_id
1 'polypeptide(L)' 'MATVVLLGTLDTKGHEYAYLRERLRGHGVDTLLVDAGIMGPPLVEP' A
#
# COMPACT_ATOMS: atom_id res chain seq x y z
N MET A 1 -12.90 -12.73 7.60
CA MET A 1 -11.61 -12.41 6.94
C MET A 1 -11.13 -11.10 7.52
N ALA A 2 -9.84 -10.99 7.86
CA ALA A 2 -9.29 -9.75 8.40
C ALA A 2 -8.73 -8.91 7.24
N THR A 3 -9.07 -7.63 7.20
CA THR A 3 -8.49 -6.67 6.26
C THR A 3 -7.30 -5.98 6.92
N VAL A 4 -6.16 -5.95 6.22
CA VAL A 4 -4.94 -5.25 6.66
C VAL A 4 -4.90 -3.87 6.02
N VAL A 5 -4.73 -2.84 6.85
CA VAL A 5 -4.48 -1.48 6.36
C VAL A 5 -2.98 -1.30 6.14
N LEU A 6 -2.61 -0.97 4.92
CA LEU A 6 -1.26 -0.56 4.54
C LEU A 6 -1.24 0.98 4.45
N LEU A 7 -0.89 1.65 5.54
CA LEU A 7 -0.73 3.11 5.58
C LEU A 7 0.73 3.49 5.36
N GLY A 8 1.00 4.35 4.39
CA GLY A 8 2.36 4.79 4.06
C GLY A 8 2.42 6.08 3.27
N THR A 9 3.63 6.65 3.17
CA THR A 9 3.91 7.82 2.33
C THR A 9 4.22 7.34 0.91
N LEU A 10 3.19 7.24 0.06
CA LEU A 10 3.32 6.57 -1.24
C LEU A 10 4.05 7.42 -2.29
N ASP A 11 4.21 8.71 -2.02
CA ASP A 11 5.05 9.66 -2.78
C ASP A 11 6.53 9.23 -2.85
N THR A 12 7.01 8.50 -1.84
CA THR A 12 8.39 7.98 -1.80
C THR A 12 8.47 6.47 -1.66
N LYS A 13 7.40 5.81 -1.18
CA LYS A 13 7.40 4.37 -0.86
C LYS A 13 6.32 3.56 -1.58
N GLY A 14 5.72 4.11 -2.65
CA GLY A 14 4.62 3.44 -3.33
C GLY A 14 5.01 2.06 -3.88
N HIS A 15 6.21 1.89 -4.45
CA HIS A 15 6.65 0.60 -5.01
C HIS A 15 6.84 -0.48 -3.93
N GLU A 16 7.38 -0.11 -2.76
CA GLU A 16 7.55 -1.00 -1.62
C GLU A 16 6.20 -1.44 -1.05
N TYR A 17 5.23 -0.53 -1.02
CA TYR A 17 3.86 -0.82 -0.58
C TYR A 17 3.10 -1.67 -1.58
N ALA A 18 3.27 -1.45 -2.89
CA ALA A 18 2.71 -2.34 -3.92
C ALA A 18 3.32 -3.75 -3.80
N TYR A 19 4.62 -3.86 -3.59
CA TYR A 19 5.26 -5.16 -3.34
C TYR A 19 4.62 -5.85 -2.12
N LEU A 20 4.50 -5.17 -0.97
CA LEU A 20 3.90 -5.73 0.23
C LEU A 20 2.43 -6.12 0.02
N ARG A 21 1.65 -5.29 -0.67
CA ARG A 21 0.25 -5.54 -1.03
C ARG A 21 0.11 -6.84 -1.82
N GLU A 22 0.94 -7.04 -2.84
CA GLU A 22 0.91 -8.26 -3.65
C GLU A 22 1.35 -9.50 -2.85
N ARG A 23 2.31 -9.36 -1.92
CA ARG A 23 2.67 -10.47 -1.01
C ARG A 23 1.51 -10.86 -0.12
N LEU A 24 0.79 -9.90 0.47
CA LEU A 24 -0.36 -10.18 1.36
C LEU A 24 -1.52 -10.81 0.59
N ARG A 25 -1.85 -10.27 -0.59
CA ARG A 25 -2.86 -10.86 -1.48
C ARG A 25 -2.52 -12.28 -1.90
N GLY A 26 -1.24 -12.56 -2.18
CA GLY A 26 -0.76 -13.91 -2.46
C GLY A 26 -0.95 -14.92 -1.32
N HIS A 27 -1.18 -14.45 -0.09
CA HIS A 27 -1.53 -15.28 1.08
C HIS A 27 -3.02 -15.24 1.42
N GLY A 28 -3.87 -14.69 0.54
CA GLY A 28 -5.32 -14.60 0.77
C GLY A 28 -5.71 -13.54 1.80
N VAL A 29 -4.87 -12.51 2.01
CA VAL A 29 -5.15 -11.40 2.92
C VAL A 29 -5.65 -10.20 2.13
N ASP A 30 -6.84 -9.71 2.49
CA ASP A 30 -7.39 -8.48 1.92
C ASP A 30 -6.64 -7.26 2.44
N THR A 31 -6.41 -6.28 1.57
CA THR A 31 -5.62 -5.08 1.88
C THR A 31 -6.35 -3.80 1.50
N LEU A 32 -6.32 -2.80 2.37
CA LEU A 32 -6.66 -1.41 2.06
C LEU A 32 -5.36 -0.58 2.05
N LEU A 33 -5.01 0.03 0.92
CA LEU A 33 -3.84 0.88 0.81
C LEU A 33 -4.26 2.34 1.05
N VAL A 34 -3.51 3.04 1.90
CA VAL A 34 -3.82 4.41 2.34
C VAL A 34 -2.57 5.27 2.15
N ASP A 35 -2.71 6.33 1.37
CA ASP A 35 -1.66 7.32 1.17
C ASP A 35 -1.68 8.39 2.27
N ALA A 36 -0.49 8.66 2.81
CA ALA A 36 -0.21 9.74 3.74
C ALA A 36 1.00 10.58 3.29
N GLY A 37 1.38 10.50 2.01
CA GLY A 37 2.45 11.31 1.40
C GLY A 37 2.08 12.79 1.32
N ILE A 38 3.09 13.66 1.40
CA ILE A 38 2.91 15.13 1.37
C ILE A 38 3.87 15.86 0.43
N MET A 39 4.88 15.18 -0.11
CA MET A 39 5.92 15.82 -0.93
C MET A 39 5.61 15.75 -2.43
N GLY A 40 4.68 14.90 -2.85
CA GLY A 40 4.33 14.70 -4.25
C GLY A 40 3.16 13.74 -4.43
N PRO A 41 2.79 13.43 -5.69
CA PRO A 41 1.78 12.43 -5.98
C PRO A 41 2.26 11.02 -5.58
N PRO A 42 1.34 10.10 -5.27
CA PRO A 42 1.71 8.73 -4.95
C PRO A 42 2.31 8.01 -6.16
N LEU A 43 3.30 7.15 -5.94
CA LEU A 43 3.93 6.33 -7.00
C LEU A 43 3.05 5.14 -7.43
N VAL A 44 1.98 4.85 -6.68
CA VAL A 44 1.02 3.76 -6.93
C VAL A 44 -0.38 4.22 -6.56
N GLU A 45 -1.41 3.65 -7.19
CA GLU A 45 -2.80 3.96 -6.84
C GLU A 45 -3.17 3.37 -5.47
N PRO A 46 -3.60 4.21 -4.50
CA PRO A 46 -4.10 3.77 -3.19
C PRO A 46 -5.34 2.88 -3.31
#